data_AF-A0A7X7SRH1-F1
#
_entry.id   AF-A0A7X7SRH1-F1
#
_cell.length_a   1.000
_cell.length_b   1.000
_cell.length_c   1.000
_cell.angle_alpha   90.00
_cell.angle_beta   90.00
_cell.angle_gamma   90.00
#
_symmetry.space_group_name_H-M   'P 1'
#
loop_
_entity.id
_entity.type
_entity.pdbx_description
1 polymer ?
#
loop_
_entity_poly.entity_id
_entity_poly.type
_entity_poly.pdbx_seq_one_letter_code
_entity_poly.pdbx_strand_id
1 'polypeptide(L)'
;MKPTAYLLTNCPFSFKFLLFISEARLIDRFEIVRCEPDSAELAQIKEKLSAATGKKPTFPTVEIEPNVYKSDSDALVAHYAELNQIDPQSLPAFSFYMKGIFPQLAEKH
;
A
#
# COMPACT_ATOMS: atom_id res chain seq x y z
N MET A 1 1.80 6.41 -17.40
CA MET A 1 1.30 5.14 -16.83
C MET A 1 0.94 5.40 -15.38
N LYS A 2 -0.14 4.81 -14.87
CA LYS A 2 -0.49 4.92 -13.44
C LYS A 2 0.23 3.81 -12.66
N PRO A 3 0.82 4.08 -11.48
CA PRO A 3 1.36 3.03 -10.62
C PRO A 3 0.29 2.02 -10.22
N THR A 4 0.65 0.73 -10.13
CA THR A 4 -0.29 -0.33 -9.73
C THR A 4 -0.06 -0.68 -8.28
N ALA A 5 -1.07 -0.46 -7.42
CA ALA A 5 -1.02 -0.81 -6.01
C ALA A 5 -1.73 -2.14 -5.75
N TYR A 6 -0.98 -3.13 -5.30
CA TYR A 6 -1.46 -4.45 -4.87
C TYR A 6 -1.72 -4.38 -3.36
N LEU A 7 -3.00 -4.47 -2.98
CA LEU A 7 -3.47 -4.28 -1.62
C LEU A 7 -4.17 -5.54 -1.11
N LEU A 8 -3.67 -6.14 -0.03
CA LEU A 8 -4.30 -7.31 0.57
C LEU A 8 -5.50 -6.87 1.42
N THR A 9 -6.66 -7.48 1.18
CA THR A 9 -7.86 -7.25 2.00
C THR A 9 -7.61 -7.73 3.44
N ASN A 10 -8.18 -7.02 4.42
CA ASN A 10 -7.97 -7.25 5.86
C ASN A 10 -6.54 -7.04 6.38
N CYS A 11 -5.63 -6.46 5.57
CA CYS A 11 -4.28 -6.11 6.00
C CYS A 11 -4.23 -4.64 6.48
N PRO A 12 -3.86 -4.36 7.74
CA PRO A 12 -3.80 -2.99 8.25
C PRO A 12 -2.76 -2.14 7.52
N PHE A 13 -1.65 -2.73 7.08
CA PHE A 13 -0.63 -2.04 6.28
C PHE A 13 -1.15 -1.65 4.88
N SER A 14 -1.98 -2.50 4.27
CA SER A 14 -2.60 -2.17 2.97
C SER A 14 -3.63 -1.06 3.12
N PHE A 15 -4.44 -1.11 4.19
CA PHE A 15 -5.39 -0.05 4.48
C PHE A 15 -4.72 1.29 4.82
N LYS A 16 -3.62 1.28 5.58
CA LYS A 16 -2.78 2.46 5.84
C LYS A 16 -2.42 3.19 4.55
N PHE A 17 -1.85 2.47 3.58
CA PHE A 17 -1.46 3.07 2.30
C PHE A 17 -2.67 3.56 1.50
N LEU A 18 -3.75 2.77 1.44
CA LEU A 18 -4.99 3.17 0.78
C LEU A 18 -5.58 4.46 1.38
N LEU A 19 -5.62 4.57 2.70
CA LEU A 19 -6.12 5.73 3.41
C LEU A 19 -5.30 6.98 3.07
N PHE A 20 -3.98 6.86 3.10
CA PHE A 20 -3.08 7.95 2.71
C PHE A 20 -3.38 8.45 1.28
N ILE A 21 -3.34 7.56 0.28
CA ILE A 21 -3.55 7.99 -1.12
C ILE A 21 -4.97 8.50 -1.38
N SER A 22 -5.95 8.03 -0.62
CA SER A 22 -7.34 8.50 -0.71
C SER A 22 -7.47 9.92 -0.17
N GLU A 23 -7.01 10.16 1.06
CA GLU A 23 -7.15 11.45 1.73
C GLU A 23 -6.23 12.53 1.10
N ALA A 24 -5.05 12.12 0.64
CA ALA A 24 -4.12 12.95 -0.13
C ALA A 24 -4.63 13.30 -1.55
N ARG A 25 -5.81 12.80 -1.96
CA ARG A 25 -6.38 12.97 -3.31
C ARG A 25 -5.47 12.46 -4.43
N LEU A 26 -4.74 11.38 -4.15
CA LEU A 26 -3.84 10.71 -5.09
C LEU A 26 -4.45 9.45 -5.70
N ILE A 27 -5.54 8.91 -5.14
CA ILE A 27 -6.10 7.60 -5.51
C ILE A 27 -6.37 7.45 -7.02
N ASP A 28 -6.85 8.50 -7.69
CA ASP A 28 -7.15 8.46 -9.14
C ASP A 28 -5.89 8.30 -10.01
N ARG A 29 -4.71 8.48 -9.42
CA ARG A 29 -3.40 8.29 -10.08
C ARG A 29 -2.91 6.85 -10.00
N PHE A 30 -3.60 5.96 -9.29
CA PHE A 30 -3.23 4.56 -9.15
C PHE A 30 -4.22 3.64 -9.86
N GLU A 31 -3.71 2.50 -10.32
CA GLU A 31 -4.53 1.31 -10.55
C GLU A 31 -4.53 0.49 -9.27
N ILE A 32 -5.72 0.16 -8.74
CA ILE A 32 -5.85 -0.58 -7.47
C ILE A 32 -6.20 -2.04 -7.75
N VAL A 33 -5.29 -2.94 -7.39
CA VAL A 33 -5.52 -4.39 -7.42
C VAL A 33 -5.79 -4.86 -5.99
N ARG A 34 -7.06 -5.16 -5.71
CA ARG A 34 -7.45 -5.77 -4.43
C ARG A 34 -7.12 -7.26 -4.47
N CYS A 35 -6.36 -7.70 -3.48
CA CYS A 35 -5.93 -9.08 -3.34
C CYS A 35 -6.76 -9.70 -2.21
N GLU A 36 -7.68 -10.60 -2.54
CA GLU A 36 -8.54 -11.25 -1.55
C GLU A 36 -7.85 -12.50 -0.97
N PRO A 37 -7.78 -12.69 0.36
CA PRO A 37 -7.07 -13.79 1.02
C PRO A 37 -7.39 -15.19 0.47
N ASP A 38 -8.65 -15.44 0.11
CA ASP A 38 -9.16 -16.76 -0.29
C ASP A 38 -9.33 -16.91 -1.81
N SER A 39 -8.81 -15.95 -2.59
CA SER A 39 -8.93 -15.95 -4.05
C SER A 39 -7.83 -16.77 -4.72
N ALA A 40 -8.16 -17.44 -5.83
CA ALA A 40 -7.18 -18.14 -6.65
C ALA A 40 -6.17 -17.16 -7.28
N GLU A 41 -6.62 -15.92 -7.54
CA GLU A 41 -5.81 -14.83 -8.08
C GLU A 41 -4.68 -14.40 -7.14
N LEU A 42 -4.87 -14.51 -5.81
CA LEU A 42 -3.86 -14.12 -4.83
C LEU A 42 -2.56 -14.92 -4.99
N ALA A 43 -2.67 -16.22 -5.28
CA ALA A 43 -1.50 -17.07 -5.47
C ALA A 43 -0.66 -16.61 -6.68
N GLN A 44 -1.33 -16.29 -7.79
CA GLN A 44 -0.69 -15.77 -9.00
C GLN A 44 -0.04 -14.40 -8.77
N ILE A 45 -0.72 -13.51 -8.05
CA ILE A 45 -0.17 -12.19 -7.68
C ILE A 45 1.07 -12.35 -6.80
N LYS A 46 1.02 -13.22 -5.80
CA LYS A 46 2.16 -13.52 -4.92
C LYS A 46 3.35 -14.06 -5.70
N GLU A 47 3.11 -14.99 -6.63
CA GLU A 47 4.14 -15.53 -7.52
C GLU A 47 4.76 -14.44 -8.42
N LYS A 48 3.91 -13.63 -9.08
CA LYS A 48 4.36 -12.48 -9.89
C LYS A 48 5.26 -11.54 -9.08
N LEU A 49 4.81 -11.11 -7.89
CA LEU A 49 5.55 -10.19 -7.04
C LEU A 49 6.86 -10.82 -6.52
N SER A 50 6.82 -12.11 -6.20
CA SER A 50 8.01 -12.86 -5.78
C SER A 50 9.05 -12.93 -6.89
N ALA A 51 8.63 -13.27 -8.11
CA ALA A 51 9.50 -13.34 -9.28
C ALA A 51 10.09 -11.96 -9.63
N ALA A 52 9.29 -10.90 -9.54
CA ALA A 52 9.73 -9.55 -9.88
C ALA A 52 10.68 -8.93 -8.84
N THR A 53 10.52 -9.25 -7.55
CA THR A 53 11.30 -8.64 -6.46
C THR A 53 12.45 -9.52 -5.96
N GLY A 54 12.45 -10.81 -6.29
CA GLY A 54 13.37 -11.81 -5.74
C GLY A 54 13.18 -12.05 -4.24
N LYS A 55 12.04 -11.64 -3.67
CA LYS A 55 11.75 -11.69 -2.23
C LYS A 55 10.36 -12.27 -1.98
N LYS A 56 10.11 -12.69 -0.74
CA LYS A 56 8.76 -13.07 -0.30
C LYS A 56 7.80 -11.88 -0.53
N PRO A 57 6.64 -12.09 -1.18
CA PRO A 57 5.70 -11.01 -1.47
C PRO A 57 5.10 -10.45 -0.17
N THR A 58 5.13 -9.13 -0.03
CA THR A 58 4.50 -8.39 1.06
C THR A 58 3.44 -7.44 0.51
N PHE A 59 2.51 -7.04 1.37
CA PHE A 59 1.45 -6.09 1.01
C PHE A 59 1.42 -4.96 2.04
N PRO A 60 1.26 -3.70 1.61
CA PRO A 60 1.08 -3.26 0.22
C PRO A 60 2.39 -3.36 -0.58
N THR A 61 2.25 -3.57 -1.89
CA THR A 61 3.33 -3.41 -2.87
C THR A 61 2.81 -2.55 -4.01
N VAL A 62 3.63 -1.64 -4.52
CA VAL A 62 3.30 -0.78 -5.66
C VAL A 62 4.33 -0.97 -6.75
N GLU A 63 3.86 -1.22 -7.97
CA GLU A 63 4.66 -1.07 -9.18
C GLU A 63 4.71 0.42 -9.53
N ILE A 64 5.79 1.10 -9.13
CA ILE A 64 5.94 2.56 -9.24
C ILE A 64 6.32 2.99 -10.66
N GLU A 65 7.02 2.12 -11.37
CA GLU A 65 7.38 2.20 -12.79
C GLU A 65 7.34 0.77 -13.37
N PRO A 66 7.32 0.58 -14.71
CA PRO A 66 7.31 -0.74 -15.31
C PRO A 66 8.42 -1.64 -14.75
N ASN A 67 8.04 -2.73 -14.10
CA ASN A 67 8.95 -3.68 -13.44
C ASN A 67 9.76 -3.13 -12.25
N VAL A 68 9.45 -1.94 -11.74
CA VAL A 68 10.06 -1.36 -10.54
C VAL A 68 9.04 -1.39 -9.42
N TYR A 69 9.32 -2.18 -8.39
CA TYR A 69 8.41 -2.42 -7.28
C TYR A 69 8.94 -1.83 -5.98
N LYS A 70 8.03 -1.19 -5.23
CA LYS A 70 8.29 -0.73 -3.87
C LYS A 70 7.25 -1.33 -2.94
N SER A 71 7.72 -1.94 -1.86
CA SER A 71 6.89 -2.49 -0.79
C SER A 71 7.12 -1.70 0.48
N ASP A 72 6.48 -2.12 1.58
CA ASP A 72 6.48 -1.45 2.88
C ASP A 72 5.59 -0.20 2.89
N SER A 73 4.55 -0.22 3.73
CA SER A 73 3.57 0.86 3.78
C SER A 73 4.14 2.19 4.26
N ASP A 74 5.15 2.19 5.15
CA ASP A 74 5.82 3.41 5.61
C ASP A 74 6.69 3.98 4.49
N ALA A 75 7.47 3.14 3.82
CA ALA A 75 8.30 3.55 2.70
C ALA A 75 7.47 4.08 1.52
N LEU A 76 6.29 3.50 1.27
CA LEU A 76 5.35 3.95 0.25
C LEU A 76 4.70 5.29 0.62
N VAL A 77 4.22 5.45 1.86
CA VAL A 77 3.68 6.73 2.33
C VAL A 77 4.74 7.83 2.24
N ALA A 78 5.96 7.58 2.73
CA ALA A 78 7.05 8.54 2.67
C ALA A 78 7.38 8.95 1.23
N HIS A 79 7.46 7.98 0.31
CA HIS A 79 7.75 8.24 -1.10
C HIS A 79 6.72 9.16 -1.76
N TYR A 80 5.43 8.85 -1.61
CA TYR A 80 4.38 9.65 -2.25
C TYR A 80 4.10 10.97 -1.51
N ALA A 81 4.38 11.04 -0.21
CA ALA A 81 4.37 12.27 0.56
C ALA A 81 5.44 13.25 0.06
N GLU A 82 6.69 12.79 -0.06
CA GLU A 82 7.82 13.59 -0.57
C GLU A 82 7.55 14.06 -2.01
N LEU A 83 7.15 13.14 -2.90
CA LEU A 83 6.90 13.44 -4.31
C LEU A 83 5.80 14.49 -4.51
N ASN A 84 4.82 14.57 -3.60
CA ASN A 84 3.68 15.49 -3.72
C ASN A 84 3.72 16.65 -2.70
N GLN A 85 4.81 16.77 -1.93
CA GLN A 85 4.97 17.80 -0.89
C GLN A 85 3.81 17.81 0.13
N ILE A 86 3.37 16.62 0.54
CA ILE A 86 2.29 16.44 1.51
C ILE A 86 2.89 16.06 2.86
N ASP A 87 2.51 16.74 3.93
CA ASP A 87 2.78 16.27 5.29
C ASP A 87 1.69 15.26 5.69
N PRO A 88 2.01 13.96 5.87
CA PRO A 88 1.01 12.97 6.28
C PRO A 88 0.36 13.27 7.63
N GLN A 89 1.04 13.99 8.54
CA GLN A 89 0.46 14.36 9.84
C GLN A 89 -0.62 15.43 9.73
N SER A 90 -0.64 16.18 8.63
CA SER A 90 -1.68 17.18 8.34
C SER A 90 -2.99 16.57 7.85
N LEU A 91 -2.98 15.29 7.45
CA LEU A 91 -4.15 14.54 6.98
C LEU A 91 -4.94 13.99 8.18
N PRO A 92 -6.14 14.51 8.51
CA PRO A 92 -6.82 14.19 9.75
C PRO A 92 -7.18 12.71 9.93
N ALA A 93 -7.73 12.06 8.90
CA ALA A 93 -8.15 10.66 8.99
C ALA A 93 -6.94 9.72 9.04
N PHE A 94 -5.91 9.99 8.25
CA PHE A 94 -4.66 9.24 8.26
C PHE A 94 -3.93 9.40 9.60
N SER A 95 -3.80 10.62 10.12
CA SER A 95 -3.18 10.87 11.43
C SER A 95 -3.97 10.20 12.56
N PHE A 96 -5.30 10.26 12.53
CA PHE A 96 -6.18 9.57 13.48
C PHE A 96 -5.97 8.05 13.43
N TYR A 97 -5.95 7.46 12.23
CA TYR A 97 -5.70 6.03 12.06
C TYR A 97 -4.32 5.63 12.58
N MET A 98 -3.28 6.37 12.22
CA MET A 98 -1.90 6.10 12.60
C MET A 98 -1.63 6.21 14.11
N LYS A 99 -2.27 7.17 14.79
CA LYS A 99 -2.08 7.40 16.23
C LYS A 99 -3.00 6.55 17.10
N GLY A 100 -4.13 6.10 16.56
CA GLY A 100 -5.15 5.36 17.32
C GLY A 100 -5.25 3.90 16.93
N ILE A 101 -5.84 3.63 15.76
CA ILE A 101 -6.28 2.28 15.36
C ILE A 101 -5.11 1.40 14.90
N PHE A 102 -4.19 1.95 14.10
CA PHE A 102 -3.12 1.19 13.45
C PHE A 102 -2.21 0.43 14.43
N PRO A 103 -1.68 1.03 15.52
CA PRO A 103 -0.79 0.33 16.44
C PRO A 103 -1.42 -0.94 17.02
N GLN A 104 -2.72 -0.89 17.37
CA GLN A 104 -3.46 -2.02 17.92
C GLN A 104 -3.67 -3.16 16.92
N LEU A 105 -3.74 -2.84 15.62
CA LEU A 105 -3.86 -3.83 14.55
C LEU A 105 -2.50 -4.39 14.13
N ALA A 106 -1.46 -3.55 14.13
CA ALA A 106 -0.11 -3.93 13.76
C ALA A 106 0.52 -4.93 14.74
N GLU A 107 0.23 -4.81 16.04
CA GLU A 107 0.69 -5.78 17.05
C GLU A 107 0.14 -7.20 16.86
N LYS A 108 -0.98 -7.35 16.15
CA LYS A 108 -1.70 -8.62 15.96
C LYS A 108 -1.46 -9.27 14.60
N HIS A 109 -0.66 -8.65 13.73
CA HIS A 109 -0.47 -9.05 12.33
C HIS A 109 0.96 -9.50 12.07
#